data_AF-A0A3C0T2E1-F1
#
_entry.id   AF-A0A3C0T2E1-F1
#
_cell.length_a   1.000
_cell.length_b   1.000
_cell.length_c   1.000
_cell.angle_alpha   90.00
_cell.angle_beta   90.00
_cell.angle_gamma   90.00
#
_symmetry.space_group_name_H-M   'P 1'
#
loop_
_entity.id
_entity.type
_entity.pdbx_description
1 polymer ?
#
loop_
_entity_poly.entity_id
_entity_poly.type
_entity_poly.pdbx_seq_one_letter_code
_entity_poly.pdbx_strand_id
1 'polypeptide(L)'
;MEGRKPDILIPFSPAEFSIGCHDVFVYLRPETNGIEVESLIMQAIHAENLKKTISLVYLANIPGDFIATKGLIEHHYRIRLLFAVKGKSLFTQHMKKVFKSHFRCSFDKADIVGPYEAMKRLGVDEETLFKTWVKPSNMLNINGQSIKKIKDFYVLNYDMPALLNKNTVNTDIAVMIFRCCRKDENIHIMVDAIEEQLKAKGIENVLNPASRIFHYSKGPFEELLDCSGFLYDRELKNVPLDQVTFGRFLIEHGVSLKEIEGALYHPIMYFKEAEGEFTESDIFSYTKDLSYEEALERFRTVFLQRVMR
;
A
#
# COMPACT_ATOMS: atom_id res chain seq x y z
N MET A 1 -27.47 -10.57 12.36
CA MET A 1 -26.31 -11.16 13.06
C MET A 1 -25.35 -10.01 13.35
N GLU A 2 -24.94 -9.84 14.60
CA GLU A 2 -23.91 -8.87 14.94
C GLU A 2 -22.57 -9.41 14.40
N GLY A 3 -21.90 -8.66 13.52
CA GLY A 3 -20.64 -9.08 12.92
C GLY A 3 -19.52 -9.18 13.96
N ARG A 4 -18.47 -9.96 13.66
CA ARG A 4 -17.26 -10.06 14.49
C ARG A 4 -16.57 -8.69 14.56
N LYS A 5 -15.90 -8.45 15.67
CA LYS A 5 -15.23 -7.18 15.99
C LYS A 5 -13.71 -7.37 15.97
N PRO A 6 -12.92 -6.35 15.60
CA PRO A 6 -11.47 -6.39 15.73
C PRO A 6 -11.02 -6.73 17.16
N ASP A 7 -10.06 -7.65 17.27
CA ASP A 7 -9.41 -8.00 18.53
C ASP A 7 -8.10 -7.23 18.64
N ILE A 8 -8.11 -6.14 19.42
CA ILE A 8 -6.95 -5.30 19.66
C ILE A 8 -6.11 -5.89 20.81
N LEU A 9 -5.06 -6.64 20.46
CA LEU A 9 -4.18 -7.32 21.41
C LEU A 9 -3.18 -6.35 22.05
N ILE A 10 -2.58 -5.49 21.24
CA ILE A 10 -1.71 -4.40 21.70
C ILE A 10 -2.31 -3.10 21.16
N PRO A 11 -2.87 -2.23 22.02
CA PRO A 11 -3.43 -0.96 21.57
C PRO A 11 -2.32 -0.06 21.05
N PHE A 12 -2.65 0.75 20.04
CA PHE A 12 -1.69 1.67 19.46
C PHE A 12 -1.21 2.66 20.51
N SER A 13 0.10 2.69 20.73
CA SER A 13 0.75 3.68 21.58
C SER A 13 1.34 4.77 20.70
N PRO A 14 0.70 5.96 20.58
CA PRO A 14 1.32 7.08 19.90
C PRO A 14 2.62 7.40 20.62
N ALA A 15 3.73 7.53 19.89
CA ALA A 15 5.00 7.85 20.52
C ALA A 15 4.87 9.19 21.27
N GLU A 16 5.58 9.39 22.38
CA GLU A 16 6.11 10.74 22.60
C GLU A 16 7.04 11.02 21.42
N PHE A 17 6.84 12.12 20.71
CA PHE A 17 7.55 12.42 19.47
C PHE A 17 9.06 12.46 19.72
N SER A 18 9.74 11.33 19.54
CA SER A 18 11.20 11.26 19.55
C SER A 18 11.67 11.36 18.11
N ILE A 19 12.39 12.44 17.83
CA ILE A 19 13.03 12.71 16.53
C ILE A 19 13.77 11.45 16.07
N GLY A 20 13.47 10.99 14.85
CA GLY A 20 14.11 9.83 14.24
C GLY A 20 13.43 8.48 14.51
N CYS A 21 12.18 8.46 14.99
CA CYS A 21 11.36 7.26 14.97
C CYS A 21 10.40 7.25 13.78
N HIS A 22 10.25 6.08 13.15
CA HIS A 22 9.30 5.82 12.09
C HIS A 22 8.47 4.58 12.43
N ASP A 23 7.18 4.63 12.12
CA ASP A 23 6.29 3.49 12.26
C ASP A 23 6.21 2.74 10.92
N VAL A 24 6.33 1.42 10.97
CA VAL A 24 6.19 0.52 9.82
C VAL A 24 4.93 -0.29 10.03
N PHE A 25 3.96 -0.06 9.17
CA PHE A 25 2.75 -0.84 9.14
C PHE A 25 3.03 -2.18 8.46
N VAL A 26 2.60 -3.28 9.06
CA VAL A 26 2.73 -4.63 8.50
C VAL A 26 1.41 -5.35 8.66
N TYR A 27 0.89 -5.99 7.61
CA TYR A 27 -0.24 -6.90 7.74
C TYR A 27 -0.04 -8.18 6.96
N LEU A 28 -0.53 -9.28 7.54
CA LEU A 28 -0.53 -10.59 6.89
C LEU A 28 -1.66 -10.64 5.87
N ARG A 29 -1.34 -11.16 4.68
CA ARG A 29 -2.38 -11.43 3.69
C ARG A 29 -3.25 -12.62 4.15
N PRO A 30 -4.54 -12.65 3.79
CA PRO A 30 -5.46 -13.74 4.13
C PRO A 30 -4.89 -15.14 3.99
N GLU A 31 -4.16 -15.41 2.90
CA GLU A 31 -3.68 -16.74 2.54
C GLU A 31 -2.59 -17.28 3.47
N THR A 32 -1.94 -16.40 4.22
CA THR A 32 -0.82 -16.71 5.09
C THR A 32 -1.02 -16.15 6.50
N ASN A 33 -2.23 -15.67 6.80
CA ASN A 33 -2.57 -15.24 8.14
C ASN A 33 -2.60 -16.46 9.08
N GLY A 34 -1.81 -16.41 10.14
CA GLY A 34 -1.71 -17.53 11.06
C GLY A 34 -0.54 -17.41 12.03
N ILE A 35 -0.70 -18.09 13.17
CA ILE A 35 0.21 -18.03 14.33
C ILE A 35 1.67 -18.34 13.95
N GLU A 36 1.90 -19.26 13.01
CA GLU A 36 3.26 -19.60 12.58
C GLU A 36 3.96 -18.41 11.91
N VAL A 37 3.30 -17.73 10.97
CA VAL A 37 3.86 -16.57 10.26
C VAL A 37 4.04 -15.40 11.21
N GLU A 38 3.04 -15.13 12.05
CA GLU A 38 3.14 -14.11 13.11
C GLU A 38 4.34 -14.38 14.03
N SER A 39 4.51 -15.63 14.48
CA SER A 39 5.63 -16.02 15.34
C SER A 39 6.99 -15.82 14.67
N LEU A 40 7.10 -16.07 13.37
CA LEU A 40 8.35 -15.86 12.62
C LEU A 40 8.68 -14.38 12.45
N ILE A 41 7.68 -13.55 12.19
CA ILE A 41 7.85 -12.09 12.19
C ILE A 41 8.34 -11.61 13.56
N MET A 42 7.70 -12.10 14.63
CA MET A 42 8.10 -11.76 15.99
C MET A 42 9.51 -12.24 16.33
N GLN A 43 9.92 -13.43 15.88
CA GLN A 43 11.29 -13.92 16.05
C GLN A 43 12.30 -13.06 15.29
N ALA A 44 11.97 -12.64 14.07
CA ALA A 44 12.83 -11.77 13.26
C ALA A 44 13.11 -10.44 13.98
N ILE A 45 12.06 -9.78 14.49
CA ILE A 45 12.22 -8.48 15.17
C ILE A 45 12.86 -8.60 16.57
N HIS A 46 12.82 -9.77 17.20
CA HIS A 46 13.49 -10.04 18.48
C HIS A 46 14.94 -10.52 18.33
N ALA A 47 15.46 -10.60 17.09
CA ALA A 47 16.88 -10.87 16.86
C ALA A 47 17.75 -9.84 17.60
N GLU A 48 18.94 -10.26 18.05
CA GLU A 48 19.76 -9.45 18.97
C GLU A 48 20.12 -8.07 18.44
N ASN A 49 20.24 -7.95 17.11
CA ASN A 49 20.53 -6.72 16.40
C ASN A 49 19.33 -5.77 16.28
N LEU A 50 18.09 -6.26 16.43
CA LEU A 50 16.84 -5.48 16.23
C LEU A 50 16.03 -5.25 17.52
N LYS A 51 16.16 -6.13 18.52
CA LYS A 51 15.33 -6.10 19.74
C LYS A 51 15.42 -4.83 20.57
N LYS A 52 16.44 -4.00 20.35
CA LYS A 52 16.65 -2.73 21.09
C LYS A 52 16.13 -1.50 20.35
N THR A 53 15.72 -1.67 19.10
CA THR A 53 15.57 -0.56 18.15
C THR A 53 14.22 -0.61 17.45
N ILE A 54 13.62 -1.80 17.40
CA ILE A 54 12.28 -2.06 16.93
C ILE A 54 11.40 -2.44 18.12
N SER A 55 10.24 -1.80 18.23
CA SER A 55 9.21 -2.12 19.21
C SER A 55 7.87 -2.37 18.54
N LEU A 56 7.14 -3.39 18.97
CA LEU A 56 5.77 -3.63 18.55
C LEU A 56 4.85 -2.67 19.31
N VAL A 57 4.24 -1.72 18.59
CA VAL A 57 3.40 -0.66 19.18
C VAL A 57 1.91 -0.81 18.85
N TYR A 58 1.54 -1.76 18.00
CA TYR A 58 0.16 -2.15 17.72
C TYR A 58 0.11 -3.59 17.23
N LEU A 59 -0.88 -4.36 17.69
CA LEU A 59 -1.19 -5.69 17.19
C LEU A 59 -2.70 -5.91 17.28
N ALA A 60 -3.31 -6.24 16.15
CA ALA A 60 -4.73 -6.55 16.08
C ALA A 60 -5.02 -7.67 15.09
N ASN A 61 -6.06 -8.46 15.36
CA ASN A 61 -6.68 -9.30 14.35
C ASN A 61 -7.98 -8.63 13.89
N ILE A 62 -8.12 -8.37 12.59
CA ILE A 62 -9.28 -7.71 12.00
C ILE A 62 -10.11 -8.75 11.24
N PRO A 63 -11.35 -9.03 11.68
CA PRO A 63 -12.21 -10.01 11.02
C PRO A 63 -12.60 -9.65 9.59
N GLY A 64 -12.67 -10.66 8.73
CA GLY A 64 -13.07 -10.49 7.32
C GLY A 64 -14.44 -9.86 7.12
N ASP A 65 -15.41 -10.19 7.97
CA ASP A 65 -16.76 -9.63 7.92
C ASP A 65 -16.81 -8.16 8.38
N PHE A 66 -15.93 -7.77 9.30
CA PHE A 66 -15.73 -6.36 9.66
C PHE A 66 -15.13 -5.58 8.47
N ILE A 67 -14.10 -6.12 7.83
CA ILE A 67 -13.46 -5.56 6.64
C ILE A 67 -14.48 -5.33 5.53
N ALA A 68 -15.28 -6.36 5.22
CA ALA A 68 -16.30 -6.30 4.17
C ALA A 68 -17.42 -5.29 4.51
N THR A 69 -17.92 -5.30 5.74
CA THR A 69 -19.00 -4.40 6.17
C THR A 69 -18.58 -2.93 6.13
N LYS A 70 -17.31 -2.64 6.41
CA LYS A 70 -16.74 -1.29 6.37
C LYS A 70 -16.19 -0.89 5.00
N GLY A 71 -16.12 -1.82 4.03
CA GLY A 71 -15.53 -1.60 2.71
C GLY A 71 -14.07 -1.17 2.77
N LEU A 72 -13.29 -1.75 3.71
CA LEU A 72 -11.92 -1.27 3.98
C LEU A 72 -10.99 -1.47 2.79
N ILE A 73 -11.09 -2.61 2.11
CA ILE A 73 -10.25 -2.93 0.95
C ILE A 73 -10.58 -2.00 -0.21
N GLU A 74 -11.88 -1.74 -0.44
CA GLU A 74 -12.34 -0.82 -1.47
C GLU A 74 -11.90 0.61 -1.18
N HIS A 75 -11.96 1.04 0.08
CA HIS A 75 -11.49 2.36 0.48
C HIS A 75 -9.98 2.49 0.32
N HIS A 76 -9.23 1.49 0.80
CA HIS A 76 -7.76 1.46 0.76
C HIS A 76 -7.24 1.46 -0.69
N TYR A 77 -7.87 0.71 -1.60
CA TYR A 77 -7.50 0.66 -3.02
C TYR A 77 -8.37 1.55 -3.93
N ARG A 78 -9.06 2.55 -3.38
CA ARG A 78 -10.09 3.33 -4.11
C ARG A 78 -9.64 3.88 -5.46
N ILE A 79 -8.40 4.37 -5.56
CA ILE A 79 -7.89 4.98 -6.80
C ILE A 79 -7.68 3.90 -7.85
N ARG A 80 -7.11 2.77 -7.45
CA ARG A 80 -6.91 1.62 -8.34
C ARG A 80 -8.25 1.06 -8.81
N LEU A 81 -9.25 1.00 -7.93
CA LEU A 81 -10.63 0.65 -8.31
C LEU A 81 -11.24 1.65 -9.28
N LEU A 82 -11.08 2.94 -9.03
CA LEU A 82 -11.60 3.98 -9.91
C LEU A 82 -11.00 3.85 -11.33
N PHE A 83 -9.68 3.62 -11.44
CA PHE A 83 -9.01 3.32 -12.71
C PHE A 83 -9.49 1.99 -13.32
N ALA A 84 -9.67 0.94 -12.52
CA ALA A 84 -10.18 -0.34 -13.00
C ALA A 84 -11.60 -0.23 -13.61
N VAL A 85 -12.44 0.67 -13.08
CA VAL A 85 -13.82 0.89 -13.56
C VAL A 85 -13.88 1.88 -14.72
N LYS A 86 -13.19 3.02 -14.60
CA LYS A 86 -13.28 4.13 -15.58
C LYS A 86 -12.26 4.00 -16.72
N GLY A 87 -11.27 3.12 -16.58
CA GLY A 87 -10.29 2.80 -17.59
C GLY A 87 -9.49 4.02 -18.07
N LYS A 88 -9.28 4.08 -19.39
CA LYS A 88 -8.49 5.12 -20.07
C LYS A 88 -8.93 6.57 -19.82
N SER A 89 -10.18 6.79 -19.39
CA SER A 89 -10.74 8.14 -19.21
C SER A 89 -10.05 8.94 -18.11
N LEU A 90 -9.44 8.27 -17.14
CA LEU A 90 -8.75 8.92 -16.02
C LEU A 90 -7.29 9.26 -16.29
N PHE A 91 -6.72 8.76 -17.38
CA PHE A 91 -5.30 8.95 -17.68
C PHE A 91 -4.96 10.42 -17.85
N THR A 92 -3.87 10.84 -17.21
CA THR A 92 -3.27 12.15 -17.40
C THR A 92 -2.55 12.22 -18.75
N GLN A 93 -2.17 13.42 -19.20
CA GLN A 93 -1.35 13.54 -20.42
C GLN A 93 0.04 12.91 -20.22
N HIS A 94 0.61 13.02 -19.02
CA HIS A 94 1.86 12.38 -18.66
C HIS A 94 1.73 10.84 -18.75
N MET A 95 0.69 10.26 -18.13
CA MET A 95 0.43 8.82 -18.21
C MET A 95 0.30 8.32 -19.64
N LYS A 96 -0.40 9.07 -20.50
CA LYS A 96 -0.52 8.75 -21.94
C LYS A 96 0.84 8.77 -22.63
N LYS A 97 1.70 9.75 -22.34
CA LYS A 97 3.05 9.86 -22.90
C LYS A 97 3.92 8.68 -22.49
N VAL A 98 3.94 8.33 -21.21
CA VAL A 98 4.72 7.19 -20.71
C VAL A 98 4.20 5.87 -21.29
N PHE A 99 2.87 5.68 -21.33
CA PHE A 99 2.27 4.51 -21.98
C PHE A 99 2.71 4.37 -23.45
N LYS A 100 2.61 5.45 -24.23
CA LYS A 100 3.01 5.47 -25.66
C LYS A 100 4.49 5.12 -25.81
N SER A 101 5.34 5.70 -24.96
CA SER A 101 6.78 5.46 -24.98
C SER A 101 7.12 4.00 -24.65
N HIS A 102 6.53 3.46 -23.58
CA HIS A 102 6.82 2.10 -23.11
C HIS A 102 6.32 1.02 -24.08
N PHE A 103 5.04 1.06 -24.46
CA PHE A 103 4.43 0.04 -25.32
C PHE A 103 4.60 0.29 -26.82
N ARG A 104 5.21 1.42 -27.20
CA ARG A 104 5.47 1.82 -28.60
C ARG A 104 4.22 1.77 -29.47
N CYS A 105 3.08 2.17 -28.93
CA CYS A 105 1.80 2.19 -29.63
C CYS A 105 0.99 3.46 -29.30
N SER A 106 0.02 3.78 -30.15
CA SER A 106 -0.85 4.92 -29.90
C SER A 106 -1.83 4.64 -28.76
N PHE A 107 -1.81 5.46 -27.71
CA PHE A 107 -2.78 5.40 -26.60
C PHE A 107 -4.23 5.40 -27.08
N ASP A 108 -4.57 6.23 -28.07
CA ASP A 108 -5.96 6.40 -28.52
C ASP A 108 -6.46 5.19 -29.30
N LYS A 109 -5.55 4.41 -29.89
CA LYS A 109 -5.86 3.18 -30.63
C LYS A 109 -5.65 1.91 -29.80
N ALA A 110 -4.99 2.01 -28.64
CA ALA A 110 -4.72 0.88 -27.77
C ALA A 110 -6.01 0.41 -27.07
N ASP A 111 -6.24 -0.90 -27.05
CA ASP A 111 -7.38 -1.50 -26.37
C ASP A 111 -7.07 -1.64 -24.87
N ILE A 112 -7.12 -0.50 -24.17
CA ILE A 112 -6.89 -0.39 -22.73
C ILE A 112 -8.22 -0.64 -22.01
N VAL A 113 -8.30 -1.76 -21.30
CA VAL A 113 -9.52 -2.23 -20.64
C VAL A 113 -9.30 -2.38 -19.14
N GLY A 114 -10.39 -2.22 -18.40
CA GLY A 114 -10.44 -2.60 -16.99
C GLY A 114 -10.37 -4.11 -16.80
N PRO A 115 -10.12 -4.60 -15.57
CA PRO A 115 -9.90 -6.01 -15.33
C PRO A 115 -11.18 -6.84 -15.50
N TYR A 116 -12.35 -6.30 -15.16
CA TYR A 116 -13.65 -6.97 -15.35
C TYR A 116 -13.99 -7.20 -16.82
N GLU A 117 -13.71 -6.20 -17.67
CA GLU A 117 -13.88 -6.34 -19.11
C GLU A 117 -12.86 -7.33 -19.70
N ALA A 118 -11.61 -7.28 -19.22
CA ALA A 118 -10.58 -8.23 -19.63
C ALA A 118 -10.98 -9.69 -19.31
N MET A 119 -11.49 -9.97 -18.11
CA MET A 119 -11.98 -11.30 -17.72
C MET A 119 -13.05 -11.81 -18.69
N LYS A 120 -14.06 -10.96 -19.00
CA LYS A 120 -15.12 -11.30 -19.95
C LYS A 120 -14.58 -11.59 -21.35
N ARG A 121 -13.66 -10.75 -21.86
CA ARG A 121 -13.11 -10.88 -23.22
C ARG A 121 -12.13 -12.05 -23.36
N LEU A 122 -11.39 -12.37 -22.29
CA LEU A 122 -10.41 -13.46 -22.27
C LEU A 122 -11.03 -14.81 -21.88
N GLY A 123 -12.23 -14.81 -21.29
CA GLY A 123 -12.89 -16.02 -20.78
C GLY A 123 -12.16 -16.62 -19.58
N VAL A 124 -11.64 -15.77 -18.68
CA VAL A 124 -10.87 -16.18 -17.49
C VAL A 124 -11.47 -15.60 -16.23
N ASP A 125 -11.26 -16.27 -15.10
CA ASP A 125 -11.62 -15.78 -13.77
C ASP A 125 -10.55 -14.81 -13.21
N GLU A 126 -10.81 -14.26 -12.03
CA GLU A 126 -9.96 -13.28 -11.37
C GLU A 126 -8.57 -13.81 -11.01
N GLU A 127 -8.50 -15.07 -10.56
CA GLU A 127 -7.26 -15.69 -10.12
C GLU A 127 -6.37 -16.04 -11.32
N THR A 128 -6.98 -16.50 -12.42
CA THR A 128 -6.30 -16.74 -13.69
C THR A 128 -5.77 -15.45 -14.29
N LEU A 129 -6.56 -14.36 -14.28
CA LEU A 129 -6.11 -13.05 -14.72
C LEU A 129 -4.93 -12.54 -13.87
N PHE A 130 -5.02 -12.68 -12.55
CA PHE A 130 -3.97 -12.29 -11.61
C PHE A 130 -2.67 -13.07 -11.86
N LYS A 131 -2.75 -14.40 -11.99
CA LYS A 131 -1.61 -15.30 -12.20
C LYS A 131 -1.03 -15.25 -13.61
N THR A 132 -1.71 -14.65 -14.59
CA THR A 132 -1.21 -14.57 -15.97
C THR A 132 0.13 -13.84 -16.01
N TRP A 133 1.22 -14.56 -16.33
CA TRP A 133 2.56 -13.99 -16.40
C TRP A 133 2.81 -13.31 -17.75
N VAL A 134 3.51 -12.16 -17.74
CA VAL A 134 3.91 -11.46 -18.97
C VAL A 134 5.36 -11.03 -18.87
N LYS A 135 6.03 -10.88 -20.02
CA LYS A 135 7.41 -10.36 -20.05
C LYS A 135 7.50 -8.99 -19.37
N PRO A 136 8.65 -8.61 -18.77
CA PRO A 136 8.81 -7.28 -18.18
C PRO A 136 8.47 -6.13 -19.13
N SER A 137 8.78 -6.25 -20.42
CA SER A 137 8.43 -5.26 -21.46
C SER A 137 6.91 -5.14 -21.75
N ASN A 138 6.11 -6.04 -21.18
CA ASN A 138 4.66 -6.06 -21.26
C ASN A 138 4.01 -5.61 -19.94
N MET A 139 4.79 -5.12 -18.98
CA MET A 139 4.34 -4.67 -17.68
C MET A 139 4.78 -3.21 -17.48
N LEU A 140 3.83 -2.33 -17.18
CA LEU A 140 4.09 -0.93 -16.89
C LEU A 140 3.44 -0.58 -15.56
N ASN A 141 4.21 0.02 -14.64
CA ASN A 141 3.68 0.69 -13.47
C ASN A 141 3.84 2.19 -13.65
N ILE A 142 2.77 2.95 -13.41
CA ILE A 142 2.78 4.41 -13.50
C ILE A 142 1.78 5.02 -12.53
N ASN A 143 2.25 5.90 -11.67
CA ASN A 143 1.45 6.66 -10.70
C ASN A 143 0.48 5.76 -9.92
N GLY A 144 1.02 4.69 -9.33
CA GLY A 144 0.28 3.69 -8.57
C GLY A 144 -0.63 2.77 -9.38
N GLN A 145 -0.65 2.88 -10.71
CA GLN A 145 -1.45 2.03 -11.59
C GLN A 145 -0.57 0.98 -12.27
N SER A 146 -1.04 -0.27 -12.30
CA SER A 146 -0.38 -1.37 -13.00
C SER A 146 -1.07 -1.64 -14.34
N ILE A 147 -0.29 -1.88 -15.39
CA ILE A 147 -0.82 -2.19 -16.73
C ILE A 147 -0.09 -3.40 -17.26
N LYS A 148 -0.85 -4.45 -17.58
CA LYS A 148 -0.34 -5.71 -18.11
C LYS A 148 -0.82 -5.89 -19.55
N LYS A 149 0.11 -6.04 -20.50
CA LYS A 149 -0.22 -6.38 -21.89
C LYS A 149 -0.43 -7.89 -22.03
N ILE A 150 -1.67 -8.29 -22.27
CA ILE A 150 -2.09 -9.68 -22.44
C ILE A 150 -2.70 -9.82 -23.84
N LYS A 151 -2.03 -10.59 -24.72
CA LYS A 151 -2.38 -10.66 -26.15
C LYS A 151 -2.41 -9.24 -26.74
N ASP A 152 -3.55 -8.81 -27.27
CA ASP A 152 -3.76 -7.50 -27.89
C ASP A 152 -4.36 -6.45 -26.93
N PHE A 153 -4.60 -6.83 -25.67
CA PHE A 153 -5.19 -5.97 -24.66
C PHE A 153 -4.14 -5.39 -23.71
N TYR A 154 -4.44 -4.21 -23.16
CA TYR A 154 -3.71 -3.60 -22.06
C TYR A 154 -4.62 -3.56 -20.84
N VAL A 155 -4.43 -4.50 -19.92
CA VAL A 155 -5.28 -4.67 -18.75
C VAL A 155 -4.78 -3.79 -17.61
N LEU A 156 -5.56 -2.78 -17.28
CA LEU A 156 -5.28 -1.83 -16.21
C LEU A 156 -5.73 -2.41 -14.86
N ASN A 157 -4.84 -2.35 -13.86
CA ASN A 157 -5.06 -2.84 -12.51
C ASN A 157 -5.63 -4.27 -12.49
N TYR A 158 -4.98 -5.16 -13.25
CA TYR A 158 -5.40 -6.54 -13.52
C TYR A 158 -5.64 -7.38 -12.25
N ASP A 159 -5.01 -7.01 -11.14
CA ASP A 159 -5.04 -7.69 -9.85
C ASP A 159 -6.22 -7.28 -8.97
N MET A 160 -6.94 -6.20 -9.29
CA MET A 160 -8.01 -5.69 -8.41
C MET A 160 -9.13 -6.70 -8.13
N PRO A 161 -9.66 -7.46 -9.11
CA PRO A 161 -10.71 -8.44 -8.81
C PRO A 161 -10.23 -9.53 -7.85
N ALA A 162 -9.00 -10.02 -8.02
CA ALA A 162 -8.43 -11.04 -7.14
C ALA A 162 -8.18 -10.48 -5.73
N LEU A 163 -7.68 -9.24 -5.62
CA LEU A 163 -7.50 -8.56 -4.34
C LEU A 163 -8.82 -8.41 -3.58
N LEU A 164 -9.90 -8.03 -4.26
CA LEU A 164 -11.22 -7.94 -3.64
C LEU A 164 -11.76 -9.32 -3.25
N ASN A 165 -11.64 -10.32 -4.14
CA ASN A 165 -12.20 -11.65 -3.87
C ASN A 165 -11.46 -12.42 -2.77
N LYS A 166 -10.17 -12.13 -2.55
CA LYS A 166 -9.38 -12.76 -1.47
C LYS A 166 -9.71 -12.24 -0.08
N ASN A 167 -10.27 -11.05 0.01
CA ASN A 167 -10.72 -10.46 1.27
C ASN A 167 -12.21 -10.74 1.44
N THR A 168 -12.51 -11.95 1.91
CA THR A 168 -13.89 -12.43 2.16
C THR A 168 -14.30 -12.22 3.61
N VAL A 169 -15.59 -12.44 3.90
CA VAL A 169 -16.12 -12.47 5.27
C VAL A 169 -15.47 -13.51 6.19
N ASN A 170 -14.80 -14.52 5.61
CA ASN A 170 -14.18 -15.63 6.32
C ASN A 170 -12.67 -15.49 6.49
N THR A 171 -12.07 -14.42 5.98
CA THR A 171 -10.62 -14.21 6.00
C THR A 171 -10.26 -13.05 6.89
N ASP A 172 -9.67 -13.35 8.03
CA ASP A 172 -9.17 -12.35 8.96
C ASP A 172 -7.75 -11.93 8.55
N ILE A 173 -7.32 -10.74 8.98
CA ILE A 173 -5.94 -10.27 8.79
C ILE A 173 -5.33 -9.90 10.14
N ALA A 174 -4.09 -10.33 10.38
CA ALA A 174 -3.26 -9.81 11.45
C ALA A 174 -2.58 -8.52 11.01
N VAL A 175 -2.65 -7.50 11.84
CA VAL A 175 -2.11 -6.16 11.60
C VAL A 175 -1.17 -5.79 12.73
N MET A 176 0.01 -5.31 12.38
CA MET A 176 1.10 -4.95 13.27
C MET A 176 1.63 -3.56 12.91
N ILE A 177 2.04 -2.79 13.92
CA ILE A 177 2.87 -1.59 13.71
C ILE A 177 4.16 -1.76 14.50
N PHE A 178 5.27 -1.69 13.78
CA PHE A 178 6.61 -1.72 14.35
C PHE A 178 7.20 -0.32 14.35
N ARG A 179 7.60 0.17 15.52
CA ARG A 179 8.27 1.46 15.66
C ARG A 179 9.77 1.27 15.65
N CYS A 180 10.44 1.91 14.70
CA CYS A 180 11.89 1.87 14.49
C CYS A 180 12.50 3.22 14.87
N CYS A 181 13.39 3.27 15.88
CA CYS A 181 13.87 4.52 16.50
C CYS A 181 15.35 4.85 16.29
N ARG A 182 15.95 4.46 15.16
CA ARG A 182 17.35 4.80 14.83
C ARG A 182 17.49 5.28 13.40
N LYS A 183 18.20 6.40 13.22
CA LYS A 183 18.48 7.04 11.92
C LYS A 183 19.09 6.10 10.87
N ASP A 184 19.87 5.12 11.31
CA ASP A 184 20.65 4.24 10.42
C ASP A 184 19.97 2.89 10.16
N GLU A 185 18.85 2.60 10.85
CA GLU A 185 18.14 1.34 10.68
C GLU A 185 16.99 1.52 9.71
N ASN A 186 17.29 1.17 8.47
CA ASN A 186 16.32 1.18 7.40
C ASN A 186 15.26 0.10 7.67
N ILE A 187 13.99 0.42 7.41
CA ILE A 187 12.85 -0.50 7.31
C ILE A 187 13.26 -1.80 6.58
N HIS A 188 14.13 -1.69 5.58
CA HIS A 188 14.69 -2.83 4.85
C HIS A 188 15.38 -3.87 5.74
N ILE A 189 16.13 -3.48 6.79
CA ILE A 189 16.79 -4.46 7.67
C ILE A 189 15.74 -5.32 8.39
N MET A 190 14.66 -4.71 8.86
CA MET A 190 13.56 -5.44 9.49
C MET A 190 12.87 -6.37 8.48
N VAL A 191 12.56 -5.87 7.29
CA VAL A 191 11.89 -6.63 6.23
C VAL A 191 12.76 -7.80 5.77
N ASP A 192 14.06 -7.56 5.53
CA ASP A 192 15.03 -8.58 5.13
C ASP A 192 15.11 -9.68 6.21
N ALA A 193 15.18 -9.31 7.49
CA ALA A 193 15.17 -10.27 8.59
C ALA A 193 13.89 -11.12 8.62
N ILE A 194 12.73 -10.51 8.35
CA ILE A 194 11.45 -11.23 8.24
C ILE A 194 11.49 -12.21 7.06
N GLU A 195 11.91 -11.75 5.87
CA GLU A 195 12.02 -12.59 4.68
C GLU A 195 12.98 -13.77 4.89
N GLU A 196 14.12 -13.54 5.53
CA GLU A 196 15.08 -14.59 5.87
C GLU A 196 14.46 -15.68 6.75
N GLN A 197 13.69 -15.29 7.79
CA GLN A 197 12.99 -16.26 8.64
C GLN A 197 11.93 -17.04 7.85
N LEU A 198 11.15 -16.37 6.99
CA LEU A 198 10.13 -17.01 6.16
C LEU A 198 10.73 -17.98 5.14
N LYS A 199 11.85 -17.60 4.51
CA LYS A 199 12.61 -18.45 3.58
C LYS A 199 13.19 -19.67 4.30
N ALA A 200 13.77 -19.48 5.50
CA ALA A 200 14.35 -20.56 6.29
C ALA A 200 13.33 -21.62 6.71
N LYS A 201 12.04 -21.25 6.79
CA LYS A 201 10.93 -22.17 7.08
C LYS A 201 10.19 -22.68 5.84
N GLY A 202 10.60 -22.26 4.64
CA GLY A 202 9.97 -22.67 3.38
C GLY A 202 8.59 -22.05 3.11
N ILE A 203 8.15 -21.11 3.95
CA ILE A 203 6.88 -20.37 3.77
C ILE A 203 7.03 -19.42 2.58
N GLU A 204 8.16 -18.73 2.51
CA GLU A 204 8.56 -17.96 1.33
C GLU A 204 9.32 -18.84 0.35
N ASN A 205 8.90 -18.81 -0.91
CA ASN A 205 9.56 -19.51 -2.01
C ASN A 205 9.24 -18.82 -3.35
N VAL A 206 9.80 -19.32 -4.46
CA VAL A 206 9.63 -18.73 -5.80
C VAL A 206 8.15 -18.60 -6.21
N LEU A 207 7.29 -19.52 -5.75
CA LEU A 207 5.85 -19.49 -6.04
C LEU A 207 5.07 -18.58 -5.06
N ASN A 208 5.65 -18.31 -3.89
CA ASN A 208 5.08 -17.52 -2.81
C ASN A 208 6.11 -16.50 -2.27
N PRO A 209 6.43 -15.42 -3.03
CA PRO A 209 7.36 -14.39 -2.57
C PRO A 209 6.79 -13.63 -1.37
N ALA A 210 7.65 -12.96 -0.59
CA ALA A 210 7.27 -12.17 0.60
C ALA A 210 6.05 -11.26 0.39
N SER A 211 5.99 -10.57 -0.76
CA SER A 211 4.86 -9.70 -1.15
C SER A 211 3.49 -10.40 -1.24
N ARG A 212 3.44 -11.74 -1.29
CA ARG A 212 2.22 -12.57 -1.22
C ARG A 212 1.94 -13.11 0.19
N ILE A 213 2.87 -12.96 1.12
CA ILE A 213 2.74 -13.39 2.52
C ILE A 213 2.31 -12.21 3.39
N PHE A 214 3.00 -11.08 3.25
CA PHE A 214 2.68 -9.88 4.01
C PHE A 214 2.81 -8.64 3.14
N HIS A 215 2.14 -7.58 3.58
CA HIS A 215 2.35 -6.22 3.11
C HIS A 215 3.08 -5.45 4.20
N TYR A 216 3.87 -4.47 3.79
CA TYR A 216 4.38 -3.45 4.68
C TYR A 216 4.37 -2.08 4.00
N SER A 217 4.17 -1.01 4.77
CA SER A 217 4.26 0.36 4.30
C SER A 217 5.69 0.69 3.86
N LYS A 218 5.89 1.08 2.60
CA LYS A 218 7.24 1.37 2.03
C LYS A 218 7.64 2.83 2.19
N GLY A 219 6.82 3.65 2.81
CA GLY A 219 7.15 5.04 3.08
C GLY A 219 6.06 5.76 3.88
N PRO A 220 6.31 7.01 4.28
CA PRO A 220 5.48 7.69 5.28
C PRO A 220 4.04 7.95 4.84
N PHE A 221 3.80 8.29 3.57
CA PHE A 221 2.42 8.45 3.08
C PHE A 221 1.68 7.11 2.92
N GLU A 222 2.39 6.01 2.63
CA GLU A 222 1.79 4.67 2.61
C GLU A 222 1.43 4.21 4.03
N GLU A 223 2.27 4.52 5.03
CA GLU A 223 1.96 4.32 6.46
C GLU A 223 0.63 5.00 6.84
N LEU A 224 0.41 6.26 6.44
CA LEU A 224 -0.84 6.97 6.70
C LEU A 224 -2.03 6.32 6.00
N LEU A 225 -1.86 5.85 4.76
CA LEU A 225 -2.92 5.15 4.04
C LEU A 225 -3.29 3.84 4.75
N ASP A 226 -2.28 3.05 5.15
CA ASP A 226 -2.47 1.79 5.87
C ASP A 226 -3.15 2.04 7.23
N CYS A 227 -2.67 3.02 8.00
CA CYS A 227 -3.28 3.41 9.28
C CYS A 227 -4.74 3.84 9.11
N SER A 228 -5.04 4.66 8.10
CA SER A 228 -6.42 5.14 7.85
C SER A 228 -7.43 4.02 7.56
N GLY A 229 -6.95 2.85 7.12
CA GLY A 229 -7.79 1.69 6.82
C GLY A 229 -7.90 0.71 7.99
N PHE A 230 -6.80 0.49 8.70
CA PHE A 230 -6.60 -0.71 9.52
C PHE A 230 -6.20 -0.43 10.99
N LEU A 231 -6.04 0.83 11.39
CA LEU A 231 -5.68 1.19 12.77
C LEU A 231 -6.92 1.55 13.59
N TYR A 232 -7.29 0.69 14.54
CA TYR A 232 -8.47 0.86 15.38
C TYR A 232 -8.10 0.93 16.86
N ASP A 233 -8.84 1.74 17.62
CA ASP A 233 -8.77 1.77 19.07
C ASP A 233 -9.61 0.64 19.70
N ARG A 234 -9.59 0.55 21.04
CA ARG A 234 -10.38 -0.44 21.80
C ARG A 234 -11.90 -0.20 21.71
N GLU A 235 -12.33 0.99 21.29
CA GLU A 235 -13.73 1.32 21.04
C GLU A 235 -14.15 1.04 19.58
N LEU A 236 -13.27 0.42 18.80
CA LEU A 236 -13.45 0.08 17.38
C LEU A 236 -13.65 1.31 16.49
N LYS A 237 -13.10 2.46 16.90
CA LYS A 237 -13.01 3.66 16.08
C LYS A 237 -11.66 3.68 15.39
N ASN A 238 -11.63 4.16 14.15
CA ASN A 238 -10.36 4.42 13.48
C ASN A 238 -9.59 5.46 14.29
N VAL A 239 -8.30 5.21 14.50
CA VAL A 239 -7.41 6.19 15.13
C VAL A 239 -7.25 7.37 14.17
N PRO A 240 -7.53 8.61 14.61
CA PRO A 240 -7.36 9.80 13.80
C PRO A 240 -5.92 9.96 13.26
N LEU A 241 -5.78 10.49 12.04
CA LEU A 241 -4.45 10.66 11.42
C LEU A 241 -3.55 11.61 12.20
N ASP A 242 -4.11 12.58 12.93
CA ASP A 242 -3.34 13.48 13.80
C ASP A 242 -2.77 12.81 15.05
N GLN A 243 -3.13 11.55 15.31
CA GLN A 243 -2.56 10.71 16.37
C GLN A 243 -1.55 9.69 15.84
N VAL A 244 -1.50 9.46 14.51
CA VAL A 244 -0.48 8.62 13.86
C VAL A 244 0.85 9.37 13.83
N THR A 245 1.97 8.67 14.02
CA THR A 245 3.29 9.30 14.20
C THR A 245 3.66 10.24 13.05
N PHE A 246 3.54 9.81 11.79
CA PHE A 246 3.79 10.70 10.65
C PHE A 246 2.74 11.80 10.49
N GLY A 247 1.47 11.53 10.82
CA GLY A 247 0.41 12.53 10.66
C GLY A 247 0.57 13.67 11.66
N ARG A 248 0.93 13.37 12.90
CA ARG A 248 1.33 14.35 13.90
C ARG A 248 2.59 15.11 13.48
N PHE A 249 3.61 14.41 12.96
CA PHE A 249 4.82 15.03 12.40
C PHE A 249 4.45 16.12 11.38
N LEU A 250 3.59 15.80 10.41
CA LEU A 250 3.16 16.74 9.38
C LEU A 250 2.44 17.97 9.96
N ILE A 251 1.55 17.75 10.94
CA ILE A 251 0.79 18.83 11.59
C ILE A 251 1.70 19.78 12.38
N GLU A 252 2.65 19.23 13.14
CA GLU A 252 3.65 20.03 13.86
C GLU A 252 4.53 20.86 12.90
N HIS A 253 4.64 20.45 11.64
CA HIS A 253 5.37 21.15 10.58
C HIS A 253 4.47 21.97 9.64
N GLY A 254 3.24 22.27 10.08
CA GLY A 254 2.34 23.21 9.43
C GLY A 254 1.48 22.65 8.31
N VAL A 255 1.44 21.33 8.12
CA VAL A 255 0.53 20.68 7.16
C VAL A 255 -0.80 20.41 7.84
N SER A 256 -1.89 20.93 7.28
CA SER A 256 -3.22 20.72 7.85
C SER A 256 -3.73 19.29 7.64
N LEU A 257 -4.59 18.80 8.53
CA LEU A 257 -5.24 17.49 8.38
C LEU A 257 -5.93 17.33 7.01
N LYS A 258 -6.55 18.42 6.51
CA LYS A 258 -7.21 18.43 5.19
C LYS A 258 -6.22 18.20 4.04
N GLU A 259 -5.00 18.71 4.13
CA GLU A 259 -3.96 18.48 3.13
C GLU A 259 -3.47 17.03 3.17
N ILE A 260 -3.31 16.47 4.38
CA ILE A 260 -2.95 15.06 4.59
C ILE A 260 -4.02 14.15 3.98
N GLU A 261 -5.28 14.34 4.35
CA GLU A 261 -6.40 13.60 3.77
C GLU A 261 -6.42 13.79 2.24
N GLY A 262 -6.35 15.03 1.78
CA GLY A 262 -6.26 15.35 0.36
C GLY A 262 -5.21 14.51 -0.36
N ALA A 263 -4.00 14.40 0.20
CA ALA A 263 -2.91 13.59 -0.35
C ALA A 263 -3.27 12.11 -0.48
N LEU A 264 -3.93 11.54 0.52
CA LEU A 264 -4.40 10.15 0.47
C LEU A 264 -5.55 9.97 -0.54
N TYR A 265 -6.48 10.93 -0.64
CA TYR A 265 -7.66 10.89 -1.50
C TYR A 265 -7.37 11.17 -2.97
N HIS A 266 -6.33 11.96 -3.23
CA HIS A 266 -5.95 12.40 -4.56
C HIS A 266 -4.43 12.32 -4.70
N PRO A 267 -3.86 11.10 -4.74
CA PRO A 267 -2.42 10.89 -4.60
C PRO A 267 -1.62 11.31 -5.83
N ILE A 268 -2.24 11.44 -7.01
CA ILE A 268 -1.55 11.86 -8.24
C ILE A 268 -1.37 13.38 -8.22
N MET A 269 -0.12 13.82 -8.22
CA MET A 269 0.27 15.22 -8.05
C MET A 269 1.37 15.62 -9.03
N TYR A 270 1.53 16.92 -9.23
CA TYR A 270 2.68 17.52 -9.87
C TYR A 270 3.61 18.11 -8.81
N PHE A 271 4.85 17.68 -8.82
CA PHE A 271 5.92 18.12 -7.93
C PHE A 271 6.86 19.04 -8.69
N LYS A 272 7.26 20.16 -8.07
CA LYS A 272 8.34 21.01 -8.58
C LYS A 272 9.67 20.31 -8.37
N GLU A 273 10.45 20.23 -9.43
CA GLU A 273 11.85 19.82 -9.38
C GLU A 273 12.77 21.04 -9.52
N ALA A 274 14.08 20.80 -9.57
CA ALA A 274 15.07 21.82 -9.88
C ALA A 274 14.77 22.50 -11.24
N GLU A 275 15.23 23.75 -11.40
CA GLU A 275 15.22 24.47 -12.67
C GLU A 275 13.81 24.74 -13.27
N GLY A 276 12.75 24.61 -12.46
CA GLY A 276 11.38 24.89 -12.89
C GLY A 276 10.71 23.75 -13.65
N GLU A 277 11.32 22.55 -13.66
CA GLU A 277 10.68 21.35 -14.18
C GLU A 277 9.60 20.82 -13.23
N PHE A 278 8.68 20.03 -13.79
CA PHE A 278 7.61 19.37 -13.03
C PHE A 278 7.59 17.88 -13.30
N THR A 279 7.46 17.09 -12.24
CA THR A 279 7.26 15.64 -12.31
C THR A 279 5.85 15.30 -11.88
N GLU A 280 5.13 14.50 -12.67
CA GLU A 280 3.86 13.91 -12.24
C GLU A 280 4.14 12.54 -11.62
N SER A 281 3.75 12.34 -10.36
CA SER A 281 3.85 11.04 -9.67
C SER A 281 2.66 10.85 -8.74
N ASP A 282 2.40 9.62 -8.29
CA ASP A 282 1.64 9.43 -7.06
C ASP A 282 2.53 9.69 -5.84
N ILE A 283 1.95 10.26 -4.78
CA ILE A 283 2.68 10.61 -3.55
C ILE A 283 3.33 9.40 -2.89
N PHE A 284 2.70 8.21 -2.95
CA PHE A 284 3.22 7.00 -2.32
C PHE A 284 4.53 6.56 -2.97
N SER A 285 4.57 6.52 -4.31
CA SER A 285 5.79 6.22 -5.05
C SER A 285 6.85 7.33 -4.91
N TYR A 286 6.42 8.59 -4.86
CA TYR A 286 7.32 9.75 -4.80
C TYR A 286 8.02 9.87 -3.43
N THR A 287 7.40 9.37 -2.36
CA THR A 287 7.95 9.37 -1.01
C THR A 287 8.37 7.98 -0.52
N LYS A 288 8.54 7.03 -1.43
CA LYS A 288 8.94 5.66 -1.11
C LYS A 288 10.38 5.65 -0.57
N ASP A 289 10.60 4.85 0.47
CA ASP A 289 11.89 4.63 1.13
C ASP A 289 12.52 5.93 1.69
N LEU A 290 11.72 6.97 1.92
CA LEU A 290 12.14 8.25 2.50
C LEU A 290 11.89 8.30 4.01
N SER A 291 12.71 9.08 4.71
CA SER A 291 12.42 9.53 6.09
C SER A 291 11.22 10.48 6.12
N TYR A 292 10.71 10.77 7.33
CA TYR A 292 9.62 11.73 7.53
C TYR A 292 9.99 13.14 7.05
N GLU A 293 11.21 13.57 7.35
CA GLU A 293 11.75 14.87 6.94
C GLU A 293 11.85 14.97 5.42
N GLU A 294 12.39 13.94 4.75
CA GLU A 294 12.49 13.90 3.29
C GLU A 294 11.11 13.82 2.63
N ALA A 295 10.18 13.04 3.17
CA ALA A 295 8.81 12.94 2.67
C ALA A 295 8.06 14.26 2.80
N LEU A 296 8.24 14.99 3.90
CA LEU A 296 7.69 16.34 4.07
C LEU A 296 8.28 17.32 3.08
N GLU A 297 9.60 17.31 2.87
CA GLU A 297 10.25 18.20 1.90
C GLU A 297 9.72 17.94 0.49
N ARG A 298 9.58 16.67 0.10
CA ARG A 298 8.95 16.27 -1.17
C ARG A 298 7.48 16.70 -1.24
N PHE A 299 6.72 16.58 -0.16
CA PHE A 299 5.33 17.02 -0.14
C PHE A 299 5.19 18.54 -0.28
N ARG A 300 6.14 19.32 0.25
CA ARG A 300 6.15 20.79 0.08
C ARG A 300 6.43 21.25 -1.34
N THR A 301 6.96 20.39 -2.21
CA THR A 301 7.14 20.72 -3.64
C THR A 301 5.87 20.53 -4.47
N VAL A 302 4.78 20.04 -3.87
CA VAL A 302 3.49 19.89 -4.57
C VAL A 302 3.04 21.24 -5.13
N PHE A 303 2.91 21.28 -6.45
CA PHE A 303 2.42 22.44 -7.18
C PHE A 303 0.94 22.34 -7.49
N LEU A 304 0.50 21.14 -7.89
CA LEU A 304 -0.87 20.90 -8.31
C LEU A 304 -1.26 19.48 -7.93
N GLN A 305 -2.40 19.35 -7.26
CA GLN A 305 -3.01 18.07 -6.96
C GLN A 305 -4.13 17.77 -7.94
N ARG A 306 -4.15 16.55 -8.49
CA ARG A 306 -5.21 16.12 -9.41
C ARG A 306 -6.36 15.50 -8.64
N VAL A 307 -7.49 16.21 -8.59
CA VAL A 307 -8.73 15.68 -8.04
C VAL A 307 -9.28 14.60 -8.98
N MET A 308 -9.34 13.38 -8.49
CA MET A 308 -9.91 12.23 -9.20
C MET A 308 -11.40 12.13 -8.90
N ARG A 309 -12.25 12.15 -9.94
CA ARG A 309 -13.71 12.05 -9.86
C ARG A 309 -14.22 10.98 -10.82
#